data_AF-A0A4R7GMR3-F1
#
_entry.id   AF-A0A4R7GMR3-F1
#
_cell.length_a   1.000
_cell.length_b   1.000
_cell.length_c   1.000
_cell.angle_alpha   90.00
_cell.angle_beta   90.00
_cell.angle_gamma   90.00
#
_symmetry.space_group_name_H-M   'P 1'
#
loop_
_entity.id
_entity.type
_entity.pdbx_description
1 polymer ?
#
loop_
_entity_poly.entity_id
_entity_poly.type
_entity_poly.pdbx_seq_one_letter_code
_entity_poly.pdbx_strand_id
1 'polypeptide(L)'
;MDTSISQHPWQALLLTPLTTEQTEQRLADNDPEWERIDGQMVRLGSLTHNTLDIPALQQVALSLLAQKSKDFRLLVHLLRTLQHAGQPDELMLAITLLTDYVQHFWNIAWPQNALHKRRFAQQILKRFDVASGSFCQKATEAQRENVQGLLAHLAQVWHSDEAVLAKDVDSLRICYARQPSRITEHAVAGELPASPVVTTPAVATGAASPALSIDDSSDKAWRQTLLKMADLLCENHPELDIGFRLRRHAIWHTLTVAPVAQSDGKTPLAAVSADMVADYQGKIANADPVLWKQVEQSLTLAPYWFEGHVISAQIATRLGYENVTCAIRDELNAFLTRLPALKTLLFTDKTPFLSPESAQWLLQASGSQQERDAALEQEGIWQCYQQQGLEAALLMMDKQSQQAEPRGRFYHQLLSAQLLEKAGLTALAQQQYHSLLQMGLQLQLREWEPALMDLLSEKQRQFNS
;
A
#
# COMPACT_ATOMS: atom_id res chain seq x y z
N MET A 1 -42.10 -21.08 -9.95
CA MET A 1 -41.60 -22.35 -9.42
C MET A 1 -40.65 -22.89 -10.46
N ASP A 2 -39.35 -22.80 -10.21
CA ASP A 2 -38.33 -23.69 -10.79
C ASP A 2 -37.18 -23.76 -9.78
N THR A 3 -37.26 -24.78 -8.93
CA THR A 3 -36.34 -25.15 -7.85
C THR A 3 -35.17 -25.97 -8.41
N SER A 4 -34.40 -25.42 -9.34
CA SER A 4 -33.39 -26.17 -10.11
C SER A 4 -31.96 -26.10 -9.56
N ILE A 5 -31.79 -25.92 -8.25
CA ILE A 5 -30.50 -26.17 -7.56
C ILE A 5 -30.57 -27.44 -6.67
N SER A 6 -31.73 -28.11 -6.65
CA SER A 6 -31.86 -29.40 -5.98
C SER A 6 -31.24 -30.48 -6.86
N GLN A 7 -29.98 -30.83 -6.55
CA GLN A 7 -29.17 -31.93 -7.09
C GLN A 7 -28.44 -31.68 -8.42
N HIS A 8 -27.44 -30.79 -8.39
CA HIS A 8 -26.41 -30.77 -9.43
C HIS A 8 -25.65 -32.11 -9.44
N PRO A 9 -25.35 -32.74 -10.60
CA PRO A 9 -24.72 -34.07 -10.67
C PRO A 9 -23.38 -34.18 -9.92
N TRP A 10 -22.70 -33.05 -9.71
CA TRP A 10 -21.43 -33.01 -8.97
C TRP A 10 -21.61 -33.28 -7.48
N GLN A 11 -22.77 -32.98 -6.90
CA GLN A 11 -23.06 -33.31 -5.49
C GLN A 11 -23.10 -34.84 -5.32
N ALA A 12 -23.75 -35.55 -6.24
CA ALA A 12 -23.78 -37.01 -6.23
C ALA A 12 -22.37 -37.61 -6.35
N LEU A 13 -21.53 -37.06 -7.24
CA LEU A 13 -20.13 -37.50 -7.38
C LEU A 13 -19.32 -37.22 -6.10
N LEU A 14 -19.46 -36.03 -5.52
CA LEU A 14 -18.78 -35.62 -4.29
C LEU A 14 -19.16 -36.51 -3.10
N LEU A 15 -20.44 -36.88 -2.99
CA LEU A 15 -20.99 -37.69 -1.90
C LEU A 15 -20.87 -39.20 -2.14
N THR A 16 -20.24 -39.64 -3.24
CA THR A 16 -19.98 -41.06 -3.49
C THR A 16 -19.24 -41.67 -2.29
N PRO A 17 -19.77 -42.76 -1.68
CA PRO A 17 -19.16 -43.36 -0.51
C PRO A 17 -17.83 -44.01 -0.89
N LEU A 18 -16.78 -43.64 -0.16
CA LEU A 18 -15.46 -44.27 -0.25
C LEU A 18 -15.21 -45.09 1.03
N THR A 19 -14.19 -45.96 1.00
CA THR A 19 -13.79 -46.64 2.23
C THR A 19 -13.27 -45.64 3.26
N THR A 20 -13.31 -46.00 4.55
CA THR A 20 -12.79 -45.15 5.63
C THR A 20 -11.33 -44.75 5.39
N GLU A 21 -10.51 -45.70 4.94
CA GLU A 21 -9.10 -45.45 4.59
C GLU A 21 -8.96 -44.42 3.47
N GLN A 22 -9.71 -44.55 2.38
CA GLN A 22 -9.68 -43.60 1.25
C GLN A 22 -10.15 -42.19 1.65
N THR A 23 -11.05 -42.11 2.62
CA THR A 23 -11.58 -40.84 3.11
C THR A 23 -10.56 -40.10 3.99
N GLU A 24 -9.91 -40.82 4.91
CA GLU A 24 -8.99 -40.26 5.89
C GLU A 24 -7.56 -40.04 5.36
N GLN A 25 -7.17 -40.75 4.30
CA GLN A 25 -5.83 -40.69 3.74
C GLN A 25 -5.61 -39.49 2.81
N ARG A 26 -4.39 -38.97 2.87
CA ARG A 26 -3.88 -37.95 1.96
C ARG A 26 -3.68 -38.55 0.57
N LEU A 27 -4.06 -37.82 -0.48
CA LEU A 27 -3.67 -38.19 -1.84
C LEU A 27 -2.16 -38.01 -2.03
N ALA A 28 -1.50 -39.04 -2.56
CA ALA A 28 -0.05 -39.03 -2.74
C ALA A 28 0.37 -37.88 -3.68
N ASP A 29 1.42 -37.14 -3.29
CA ASP A 29 1.84 -35.96 -4.05
C ASP A 29 2.40 -36.31 -5.45
N ASN A 30 2.83 -37.56 -5.65
CA ASN A 30 3.30 -38.10 -6.94
C ASN A 30 2.20 -38.75 -7.78
N ASP A 31 0.93 -38.61 -7.38
CA ASP A 31 -0.18 -39.08 -8.19
C ASP A 31 -0.28 -38.23 -9.48
N PRO A 32 -0.32 -38.86 -10.67
CA PRO A 32 -0.24 -38.12 -11.93
C PRO A 32 -1.46 -37.23 -12.16
N GLU A 33 -2.64 -37.60 -11.65
CA GLU A 33 -3.85 -36.79 -11.76
C GLU A 33 -3.80 -35.61 -10.78
N TRP A 34 -3.25 -35.82 -9.57
CA TRP A 34 -2.98 -34.76 -8.59
C TRP A 34 -1.95 -33.74 -9.09
N GLU A 35 -0.78 -34.19 -9.57
CA GLU A 35 0.27 -33.31 -10.11
C GLU A 35 -0.26 -32.48 -11.28
N ARG A 36 -1.09 -33.09 -12.13
CA ARG A 36 -1.74 -32.40 -13.24
C ARG A 36 -2.66 -31.28 -12.74
N ILE A 37 -3.45 -31.52 -11.69
CA ILE A 37 -4.31 -30.50 -11.09
C ILE A 37 -3.45 -29.40 -10.45
N ASP A 38 -2.56 -29.74 -9.53
CA ASP A 38 -1.78 -28.76 -8.77
C ASP A 38 -0.88 -27.91 -9.68
N GLY A 39 -0.19 -28.55 -10.63
CA GLY A 39 0.67 -27.87 -11.61
C GLY A 39 -0.09 -26.93 -12.56
N GLN A 40 -1.30 -27.30 -12.99
CA GLN A 40 -2.13 -26.41 -13.81
C GLN A 40 -2.78 -25.29 -12.98
N MET A 41 -3.05 -25.52 -11.69
CA MET A 41 -3.62 -24.53 -10.78
C MET A 41 -2.67 -23.37 -10.44
N VAL A 42 -1.36 -23.52 -10.63
CA VAL A 42 -0.39 -22.40 -10.56
C VAL A 42 -0.62 -21.39 -11.69
N ARG A 43 -1.09 -21.85 -12.86
CA ARG A 43 -1.33 -21.00 -14.03
C ARG A 43 -2.64 -20.22 -13.92
N LEU A 44 -3.58 -20.66 -13.09
CA LEU A 44 -4.82 -19.96 -12.75
C LEU A 44 -4.52 -18.69 -11.91
N GLY A 45 -4.92 -17.49 -12.34
CA GLY A 45 -4.32 -16.18 -11.98
C GLY A 45 -3.26 -15.52 -12.92
N SER A 46 -2.45 -16.22 -13.73
CA SER A 46 -1.42 -15.67 -14.66
C SER A 46 -1.91 -15.26 -16.08
N LEU A 47 -1.16 -14.42 -16.82
CA LEU A 47 -1.47 -13.95 -18.19
C LEU A 47 -1.69 -15.08 -19.24
N THR A 48 -1.48 -16.35 -18.89
CA THR A 48 -1.64 -17.54 -19.73
C THR A 48 -3.00 -18.26 -19.57
N HIS A 49 -4.00 -17.65 -18.93
CA HIS A 49 -5.36 -18.22 -18.71
C HIS A 49 -5.99 -18.89 -19.92
N ASN A 50 -5.76 -18.33 -21.11
CA ASN A 50 -6.41 -18.78 -22.34
C ASN A 50 -5.96 -20.17 -22.83
N THR A 51 -5.04 -20.82 -22.11
CA THR A 51 -4.49 -22.15 -22.44
C THR A 51 -4.92 -23.26 -21.48
N LEU A 52 -5.73 -22.94 -20.47
CA LEU A 52 -6.19 -23.91 -19.46
C LEU A 52 -7.55 -24.51 -19.82
N ASP A 53 -7.61 -25.84 -19.92
CA ASP A 53 -8.86 -26.58 -20.06
C ASP A 53 -9.51 -26.80 -18.67
N ILE A 54 -10.25 -25.78 -18.23
CA ILE A 54 -10.96 -25.79 -16.94
C ILE A 54 -11.96 -26.96 -16.85
N PRO A 55 -12.79 -27.26 -17.87
CA PRO A 55 -13.67 -28.42 -17.85
C PRO A 55 -12.94 -29.75 -17.64
N ALA A 56 -11.82 -29.99 -18.33
CA ALA A 56 -11.04 -31.22 -18.16
C ALA A 56 -10.37 -31.32 -16.78
N LEU A 57 -10.03 -30.19 -16.15
CA LEU A 57 -9.54 -30.16 -14.77
C LEU A 57 -10.64 -30.50 -13.77
N GLN A 58 -11.84 -29.93 -13.94
CA GLN A 58 -13.00 -30.20 -13.09
C GLN A 58 -13.40 -31.69 -13.14
N GLN A 59 -13.42 -32.29 -14.33
CA GLN A 59 -13.73 -33.71 -14.49
C GLN A 59 -12.77 -34.62 -13.72
N VAL A 60 -11.47 -34.34 -13.77
CA VAL A 60 -10.48 -35.16 -13.06
C VAL A 60 -10.49 -34.90 -11.55
N ALA A 61 -10.74 -33.67 -11.12
CA ALA A 61 -10.93 -33.40 -9.69
C ALA A 61 -12.15 -34.17 -9.14
N LEU A 62 -13.25 -34.20 -9.90
CA LEU A 62 -14.46 -34.94 -9.54
C LEU A 62 -14.26 -36.46 -9.58
N SER A 63 -13.53 -37.00 -10.56
CA SER A 63 -13.23 -38.44 -10.62
C SER A 63 -12.39 -38.88 -9.42
N LEU A 64 -11.37 -38.10 -9.04
CA LEU A 64 -10.56 -38.34 -7.85
C LEU A 64 -11.39 -38.30 -6.57
N LEU A 65 -12.26 -37.28 -6.42
CA LEU A 65 -13.17 -37.16 -5.28
C LEU A 65 -14.18 -38.31 -5.20
N ALA A 66 -14.64 -38.83 -6.34
CA ALA A 66 -15.63 -39.91 -6.40
C ALA A 66 -15.03 -41.30 -6.21
N GLN A 67 -13.78 -41.54 -6.63
CA GLN A 67 -13.22 -42.89 -6.75
C GLN A 67 -12.02 -43.16 -5.84
N LYS A 68 -11.28 -42.12 -5.40
CA LYS A 68 -9.94 -42.32 -4.84
C LYS A 68 -9.71 -41.70 -3.47
N SER A 69 -10.07 -40.43 -3.26
CA SER A 69 -9.78 -39.74 -2.00
C SER A 69 -10.74 -38.60 -1.73
N LYS A 70 -10.99 -38.32 -0.45
CA LYS A 70 -11.66 -37.09 -0.02
C LYS A 70 -10.68 -36.01 0.45
N ASP A 71 -9.41 -36.04 0.08
CA ASP A 71 -8.42 -35.00 0.45
C ASP A 71 -8.97 -33.58 0.19
N PHE A 72 -9.02 -32.75 1.25
CA PHE A 72 -9.63 -31.43 1.19
C PHE A 72 -8.95 -30.51 0.15
N ARG A 73 -7.68 -30.73 -0.16
CA ARG A 73 -6.97 -29.94 -1.19
C ARG A 73 -7.60 -30.13 -2.57
N LEU A 74 -8.12 -31.31 -2.90
CA LEU A 74 -8.85 -31.55 -4.15
C LEU A 74 -10.07 -30.65 -4.26
N LEU A 75 -10.84 -30.56 -3.17
CA LEU A 75 -11.99 -29.67 -3.12
C LEU A 75 -11.56 -28.21 -3.24
N VAL A 76 -10.48 -27.79 -2.56
CA VAL A 76 -9.94 -26.42 -2.68
C VAL A 76 -9.65 -26.07 -4.15
N HIS A 77 -9.01 -26.96 -4.90
CA HIS A 77 -8.73 -26.73 -6.32
C HIS A 77 -10.00 -26.74 -7.19
N LEU A 78 -10.91 -27.67 -6.95
CA LEU A 78 -12.20 -27.72 -7.67
C LEU A 78 -12.98 -26.42 -7.48
N LEU A 79 -13.14 -25.97 -6.24
CA LEU A 79 -13.86 -24.73 -5.92
C LEU A 79 -13.16 -23.51 -6.54
N ARG A 80 -11.83 -23.50 -6.58
CA ARG A 80 -11.08 -22.41 -7.21
C ARG A 80 -11.42 -22.25 -8.70
N THR A 81 -11.72 -23.34 -9.41
CA THR A 81 -12.15 -23.26 -10.81
C THR A 81 -13.50 -22.57 -10.98
N LEU A 82 -14.46 -22.88 -10.09
CA LEU A 82 -15.80 -22.29 -10.09
C LEU A 82 -15.81 -20.83 -9.62
N GLN A 83 -14.88 -20.47 -8.73
CA GLN A 83 -14.74 -19.10 -8.24
C GLN A 83 -14.10 -18.16 -9.27
N HIS A 84 -13.45 -18.68 -10.33
CA HIS A 84 -12.61 -17.88 -11.21
C HIS A 84 -13.41 -16.96 -12.14
N ALA A 85 -14.45 -17.45 -12.80
CA ALA A 85 -15.23 -16.68 -13.78
C ALA A 85 -16.22 -15.70 -13.12
N GLY A 86 -16.48 -15.88 -11.82
CA GLY A 86 -17.40 -15.04 -11.04
C GLY A 86 -18.83 -15.09 -11.57
N GLN A 87 -19.25 -16.23 -12.16
CA GLN A 87 -20.62 -16.45 -12.61
C GLN A 87 -21.52 -16.82 -11.43
N PRO A 88 -22.74 -16.27 -11.32
CA PRO A 88 -23.61 -16.52 -10.18
C PRO A 88 -23.90 -18.00 -9.91
N ASP A 89 -24.20 -18.77 -10.96
CA ASP A 89 -24.56 -20.19 -10.83
C ASP A 89 -23.36 -21.06 -10.41
N GLU A 90 -22.16 -20.77 -10.91
CA GLU A 90 -20.93 -21.45 -10.53
C GLU A 90 -20.55 -21.18 -9.06
N LEU A 91 -20.73 -19.93 -8.60
CA LEU A 91 -20.47 -19.54 -7.22
C LEU A 91 -21.46 -20.21 -6.26
N MET A 92 -22.75 -20.25 -6.61
CA MET A 92 -23.76 -20.97 -5.82
C MET A 92 -23.44 -22.47 -5.77
N LEU A 93 -23.09 -23.08 -6.91
CA LEU A 93 -22.67 -24.49 -6.96
C LEU A 93 -21.45 -24.74 -6.05
N ALA A 94 -20.45 -23.85 -6.08
CA ALA A 94 -19.27 -23.95 -5.24
C ALA A 94 -19.61 -23.88 -3.73
N ILE A 95 -20.52 -22.99 -3.32
CA ILE A 95 -20.99 -22.90 -1.93
C ILE A 95 -21.70 -24.20 -1.53
N THR A 96 -22.55 -24.75 -2.40
CA THR A 96 -23.26 -26.00 -2.12
C THR A 96 -22.30 -27.18 -1.96
N LEU A 97 -21.34 -27.35 -2.88
CA LEU A 97 -20.33 -28.42 -2.80
C LEU A 97 -19.46 -28.30 -1.55
N LEU A 98 -19.09 -27.08 -1.15
CA LEU A 98 -18.38 -26.85 0.09
C LEU A 98 -19.22 -27.25 1.31
N THR A 99 -20.50 -26.89 1.31
CA THR A 99 -21.44 -27.21 2.40
C THR A 99 -21.60 -28.73 2.55
N ASP A 100 -21.86 -29.43 1.44
CA ASP A 100 -22.01 -30.88 1.41
C ASP A 100 -20.74 -31.57 1.90
N TYR A 101 -19.57 -31.10 1.46
CA TYR A 101 -18.30 -31.68 1.89
C TYR A 101 -18.05 -31.45 3.37
N VAL A 102 -18.31 -30.24 3.89
CA VAL A 102 -18.10 -29.96 5.31
C VAL A 102 -19.03 -30.85 6.15
N GLN A 103 -20.30 -30.95 5.76
CA GLN A 103 -21.30 -31.72 6.49
C GLN A 103 -20.92 -33.21 6.62
N HIS A 104 -20.32 -33.80 5.59
CA HIS A 104 -20.07 -35.25 5.55
C HIS A 104 -18.60 -35.62 5.82
N PHE A 105 -17.65 -34.76 5.48
CA PHE A 105 -16.22 -35.10 5.44
C PHE A 105 -15.32 -34.17 6.27
N TRP A 106 -15.84 -33.12 6.92
CA TRP A 106 -15.02 -32.17 7.67
C TRP A 106 -14.23 -32.80 8.83
N ASN A 107 -14.79 -33.77 9.54
CA ASN A 107 -14.14 -34.35 10.71
C ASN A 107 -13.29 -35.59 10.40
N ILE A 108 -13.43 -36.16 9.21
CA ILE A 108 -12.79 -37.42 8.82
C ILE A 108 -11.75 -37.26 7.73
N ALA A 109 -11.98 -36.37 6.75
CA ALA A 109 -11.10 -36.28 5.60
C ALA A 109 -9.79 -35.53 5.89
N TRP A 110 -8.72 -35.96 5.23
CA TRP A 110 -7.42 -35.29 5.32
C TRP A 110 -7.50 -33.81 4.86
N PRO A 111 -6.81 -32.85 5.50
CA PRO A 111 -5.83 -33.00 6.59
C PRO A 111 -6.45 -33.11 7.98
N GLN A 112 -5.90 -34.00 8.81
CA GLN A 112 -6.29 -34.18 10.22
C GLN A 112 -5.88 -32.99 11.11
N ASN A 113 -4.94 -32.17 10.66
CA ASN A 113 -4.56 -30.96 11.36
C ASN A 113 -5.61 -29.86 11.15
N ALA A 114 -6.42 -29.61 12.18
CA ALA A 114 -7.48 -28.59 12.17
C ALA A 114 -6.98 -27.19 11.79
N LEU A 115 -5.75 -26.80 12.19
CA LEU A 115 -5.19 -25.48 11.82
C LEU A 115 -4.93 -25.36 10.32
N HIS A 116 -4.44 -26.42 9.69
CA HIS A 116 -4.24 -26.44 8.23
C HIS A 116 -5.57 -26.46 7.49
N LYS A 117 -6.52 -27.28 7.96
CA LYS A 117 -7.87 -27.36 7.39
C LYS A 117 -8.60 -26.02 7.46
N ARG A 118 -8.51 -25.33 8.61
CA ARG A 118 -9.02 -23.95 8.79
C ARG A 118 -8.37 -22.96 7.84
N ARG A 119 -7.04 -22.99 7.66
CA ARG A 119 -6.35 -22.11 6.70
C ARG A 119 -6.85 -22.32 5.27
N PHE A 120 -7.04 -23.56 4.83
CA PHE A 120 -7.59 -23.84 3.50
C PHE A 120 -9.03 -23.32 3.37
N ALA A 121 -9.88 -23.53 4.37
CA ALA A 121 -11.24 -23.00 4.38
C ALA A 121 -11.25 -21.46 4.32
N GLN A 122 -10.41 -20.79 5.11
CA GLN A 122 -10.26 -19.32 5.06
C GLN A 122 -9.83 -18.82 3.68
N GLN A 123 -8.94 -19.55 2.99
CA GLN A 123 -8.56 -19.21 1.61
C GLN A 123 -9.73 -19.36 0.64
N ILE A 124 -10.58 -20.37 0.80
CA ILE A 124 -11.79 -20.53 -0.01
C ILE A 124 -12.75 -19.37 0.24
N LEU A 125 -13.00 -19.01 1.51
CA LEU A 125 -13.89 -17.91 1.89
C LEU A 125 -13.40 -16.55 1.39
N LYS A 126 -12.09 -16.28 1.50
CA LYS A 126 -11.48 -15.05 0.94
C LYS A 126 -11.68 -14.94 -0.57
N ARG A 127 -11.67 -16.05 -1.31
CA ARG A 127 -11.96 -16.05 -2.75
C ARG A 127 -13.43 -15.79 -3.05
N PHE A 128 -14.34 -16.31 -2.23
CA PHE A 128 -15.76 -15.93 -2.31
C PHE A 128 -15.97 -14.44 -2.04
N ASP A 129 -15.23 -13.84 -1.10
CA ASP A 129 -15.29 -12.41 -0.83
C ASP A 129 -14.89 -11.59 -2.07
N VAL A 130 -13.77 -11.94 -2.70
CA VAL A 130 -13.32 -11.29 -3.95
C VAL A 130 -14.35 -11.47 -5.08
N ALA A 131 -14.93 -12.66 -5.22
CA ALA A 131 -15.92 -12.94 -6.26
C ALA A 131 -17.29 -12.27 -6.01
N SER A 132 -17.56 -11.79 -4.78
CA SER A 132 -18.83 -11.15 -4.43
C SER A 132 -19.14 -9.92 -5.27
N GLY A 133 -18.12 -9.16 -5.69
CA GLY A 133 -18.30 -8.00 -6.58
C GLY A 133 -18.87 -8.37 -7.95
N SER A 134 -18.30 -9.39 -8.60
CA SER A 134 -18.81 -9.92 -9.88
C SER A 134 -20.21 -10.52 -9.72
N PHE A 135 -20.45 -11.24 -8.61
CA PHE A 135 -21.77 -11.78 -8.30
C PHE A 135 -22.82 -10.68 -8.19
N CYS A 136 -22.56 -9.62 -7.42
CA CYS A 136 -23.54 -8.55 -7.20
C CYS A 136 -23.94 -7.86 -8.51
N GLN A 137 -23.00 -7.71 -9.44
CA GLN A 137 -23.22 -7.13 -10.76
C GLN A 137 -24.04 -8.03 -11.70
N LYS A 138 -23.80 -9.34 -11.67
CA LYS A 138 -24.38 -10.30 -12.64
C LYS A 138 -25.62 -11.05 -12.13
N ALA A 139 -25.82 -11.14 -10.83
CA ALA A 139 -26.88 -11.96 -10.23
C ALA A 139 -28.28 -11.36 -10.40
N THR A 140 -29.25 -12.25 -10.61
CA THR A 140 -30.68 -11.95 -10.52
C THR A 140 -31.13 -11.86 -9.05
N GLU A 141 -32.31 -11.29 -8.81
CA GLU A 141 -32.89 -11.20 -7.46
C GLU A 141 -33.13 -12.58 -6.83
N ALA A 142 -33.63 -13.54 -7.62
CA ALA A 142 -33.81 -14.92 -7.17
C ALA A 142 -32.48 -15.60 -6.79
N GLN A 143 -31.41 -15.36 -7.56
CA GLN A 143 -30.08 -15.88 -7.22
C GLN A 143 -29.51 -15.23 -5.95
N ARG A 144 -29.78 -13.94 -5.71
CA ARG A 144 -29.41 -13.26 -4.46
C ARG A 144 -30.14 -13.85 -3.26
N GLU A 145 -31.42 -14.14 -3.37
CA GLU A 145 -32.17 -14.79 -2.28
C GLU A 145 -31.63 -16.21 -2.01
N ASN A 146 -31.39 -16.97 -3.08
CA ASN A 146 -30.92 -18.35 -2.96
C ASN A 146 -29.53 -18.43 -2.32
N VAL A 147 -28.58 -17.58 -2.73
CA VAL A 147 -27.23 -17.58 -2.15
C VAL A 147 -27.23 -17.25 -0.66
N GLN A 148 -28.21 -16.47 -0.17
CA GLN A 148 -28.37 -16.21 1.27
C GLN A 148 -28.72 -17.48 2.04
N GLY A 149 -29.60 -18.32 1.48
CA GLY A 149 -29.94 -19.62 2.06
C GLY A 149 -28.74 -20.57 2.08
N LEU A 150 -27.98 -20.62 0.98
CA LEU A 150 -26.79 -21.47 0.86
C LEU A 150 -25.69 -21.08 1.85
N LEU A 151 -25.40 -19.78 1.96
CA LEU A 151 -24.40 -19.28 2.91
C LEU A 151 -24.85 -19.46 4.37
N ALA A 152 -26.14 -19.27 4.66
CA ALA A 152 -26.69 -19.55 6.00
C ALA A 152 -26.52 -21.03 6.38
N HIS A 153 -26.78 -21.95 5.44
CA HIS A 153 -26.57 -23.38 5.67
C HIS A 153 -25.09 -23.69 5.89
N LEU A 154 -24.18 -23.14 5.09
CA LEU A 154 -22.73 -23.31 5.28
C LEU A 154 -22.26 -22.83 6.66
N ALA A 155 -22.73 -21.66 7.11
CA ALA A 155 -22.41 -21.12 8.44
C ALA A 155 -22.94 -22.05 9.56
N GLN A 156 -24.15 -22.61 9.37
CA GLN A 156 -24.75 -23.54 10.32
C GLN A 156 -23.92 -24.83 10.46
N VAL A 157 -23.44 -25.41 9.36
CA VAL A 157 -22.65 -26.64 9.39
C VAL A 157 -21.31 -26.44 10.11
N TRP A 158 -20.69 -25.26 10.02
CA TRP A 158 -19.46 -24.94 10.76
C TRP A 158 -19.68 -24.43 12.19
N HIS A 159 -20.91 -24.15 12.60
CA HIS A 159 -21.17 -23.46 13.88
C HIS A 159 -20.65 -24.23 15.11
N SER A 160 -20.72 -25.56 15.10
CA SER A 160 -20.23 -26.41 16.18
C SER A 160 -18.71 -26.59 16.18
N ASP A 161 -18.11 -26.83 15.01
CA ASP A 161 -16.71 -27.27 14.91
C ASP A 161 -15.75 -26.08 14.69
N GLU A 162 -16.22 -25.00 14.05
CA GLU A 162 -15.39 -23.90 13.56
C GLU A 162 -16.12 -22.54 13.62
N ALA A 163 -16.40 -22.05 14.83
CA ALA A 163 -17.13 -20.81 15.06
C ALA A 163 -16.51 -19.56 14.38
N VAL A 164 -15.20 -19.54 14.15
CA VAL A 164 -14.53 -18.45 13.41
C VAL A 164 -14.90 -18.49 11.92
N LEU A 165 -14.92 -19.67 11.29
CA LEU A 165 -15.32 -19.81 9.89
C LEU A 165 -16.80 -19.49 9.70
N ALA A 166 -17.66 -19.86 10.65
CA ALA A 166 -19.07 -19.50 10.62
C ALA A 166 -19.26 -17.96 10.57
N LYS A 167 -18.50 -17.20 11.38
CA LYS A 167 -18.52 -15.73 11.36
C LYS A 167 -18.01 -15.14 10.04
N ASP A 168 -16.98 -15.75 9.46
CA ASP A 168 -16.47 -15.35 8.14
C ASP A 168 -17.55 -15.54 7.06
N VAL A 169 -18.31 -16.63 7.11
CA VAL A 169 -19.45 -16.89 6.21
C VAL A 169 -20.59 -15.89 6.43
N ASP A 170 -20.92 -15.55 7.67
CA ASP A 170 -21.92 -14.51 7.95
C ASP A 170 -21.51 -13.14 7.40
N SER A 171 -20.21 -12.83 7.40
CA SER A 171 -19.69 -11.62 6.76
C SER A 171 -19.87 -11.65 5.24
N LEU A 172 -19.67 -12.80 4.60
CA LEU A 172 -19.93 -12.97 3.17
C LEU A 172 -21.40 -12.74 2.80
N ARG A 173 -22.34 -13.15 3.66
CA ARG A 173 -23.78 -12.92 3.43
C ARG A 173 -24.10 -11.45 3.20
N ILE A 174 -23.45 -10.55 3.95
CA ILE A 174 -23.58 -9.10 3.78
C ILE A 174 -23.05 -8.66 2.41
N CYS A 175 -21.89 -9.17 1.97
CA CYS A 175 -21.33 -8.85 0.66
C CYS A 175 -22.24 -9.31 -0.48
N TYR A 176 -22.75 -10.54 -0.41
CA TYR A 176 -23.60 -11.14 -1.45
C TYR A 176 -25.05 -10.61 -1.45
N ALA A 177 -25.48 -9.88 -0.40
CA ALA A 177 -26.77 -9.21 -0.34
C ALA A 177 -26.80 -7.87 -1.09
N ARG A 178 -25.64 -7.34 -1.52
CA ARG A 178 -25.55 -6.02 -2.15
C ARG A 178 -26.23 -6.01 -3.53
N GLN A 179 -27.01 -4.97 -3.79
CA GLN A 179 -27.57 -4.70 -5.10
C GLN A 179 -26.54 -3.95 -5.96
N PRO A 180 -26.55 -4.13 -7.29
CA PRO A 180 -25.68 -3.38 -8.18
C PRO A 180 -26.08 -1.91 -8.13
N SER A 181 -25.15 -1.05 -7.75
CA SER A 181 -25.33 0.40 -7.81
C SER A 181 -25.61 0.79 -9.25
N ARG A 182 -26.86 1.20 -9.55
CA ARG A 182 -27.17 1.85 -10.83
C ARG A 182 -26.32 3.12 -10.90
N ILE A 183 -25.36 3.15 -11.82
CA ILE A 183 -24.86 4.42 -12.34
C ILE A 183 -26.07 5.04 -13.04
N THR A 184 -26.75 5.96 -12.39
CA THR A 184 -27.71 6.84 -13.05
C THR A 184 -26.92 7.74 -13.99
N GLU A 185 -26.78 7.32 -15.25
CA GLU A 185 -26.56 8.25 -16.35
C GLU A 185 -27.73 9.24 -16.36
N HIS A 186 -27.47 10.46 -15.92
CA HIS A 186 -28.35 11.58 -16.21
C HIS A 186 -28.14 11.99 -17.67
N ALA A 187 -29.06 11.58 -18.54
CA ALA A 187 -29.27 12.18 -19.85
C ALA A 187 -30.78 12.30 -20.14
N VAL A 188 -31.27 13.50 -19.83
CA VAL A 188 -32.43 14.25 -20.32
C VAL A 188 -33.27 13.61 -21.45
N ALA A 189 -34.54 13.30 -21.15
CA ALA A 189 -35.67 13.44 -22.07
C ALA A 189 -36.94 13.67 -21.25
N GLY A 190 -37.58 14.83 -21.44
CA GLY A 190 -38.76 15.24 -20.69
C GLY A 190 -40.04 14.59 -21.19
N GLU A 191 -41.02 14.48 -20.30
CA GLU A 191 -42.38 15.01 -20.47
C GLU A 191 -43.20 14.80 -19.18
N LEU A 192 -43.93 15.84 -18.80
CA LEU A 192 -44.93 15.92 -17.72
C LEU A 192 -46.23 15.18 -18.15
N PRO A 193 -47.17 14.79 -17.24
CA PRO A 193 -47.76 15.70 -16.25
C PRO A 193 -48.16 15.15 -14.85
N ALA A 194 -48.04 16.07 -13.89
CA ALA A 194 -48.94 16.46 -12.80
C ALA A 194 -49.73 15.43 -11.97
N SER A 195 -49.50 15.43 -10.64
CA SER A 195 -50.50 15.74 -9.59
C SER A 195 -49.83 15.95 -8.21
N PRO A 196 -50.48 16.64 -7.25
CA PRO A 196 -49.79 17.50 -6.28
C PRO A 196 -49.78 16.99 -4.82
N VAL A 197 -49.18 17.84 -3.95
CA VAL A 197 -49.22 17.90 -2.47
C VAL A 197 -48.38 16.82 -1.75
N VAL A 198 -47.58 17.05 -0.70
CA VAL A 198 -47.52 18.06 0.37
C VAL A 198 -46.05 18.26 0.81
N THR A 199 -45.71 19.48 1.19
CA THR A 199 -44.45 19.94 1.79
C THR A 199 -44.20 19.40 3.20
N THR A 200 -43.01 18.83 3.42
CA THR A 200 -42.30 18.85 4.73
C THR A 200 -40.79 18.95 4.47
N PRO A 201 -40.04 19.80 5.21
CA PRO A 201 -38.60 19.92 5.03
C PRO A 201 -37.91 18.80 5.81
N ALA A 202 -37.27 17.86 5.10
CA ALA A 202 -36.41 16.85 5.72
C ALA A 202 -34.97 17.07 5.26
N VAL A 203 -34.18 17.50 6.24
CA VAL A 203 -32.71 17.45 6.39
C VAL A 203 -32.00 16.63 5.30
N ALA A 204 -31.01 17.25 4.66
CA ALA A 204 -30.04 16.60 3.81
C ALA A 204 -29.38 15.41 4.53
N THR A 205 -29.71 14.19 4.11
CA THR A 205 -28.97 12.99 4.50
C THR A 205 -27.76 12.86 3.60
N GLY A 206 -26.58 13.03 4.22
CA GLY A 206 -25.29 12.87 3.58
C GLY A 206 -25.09 11.47 2.98
N ALA A 207 -24.25 11.42 1.95
CA ALA A 207 -23.79 10.21 1.31
C ALA A 207 -23.31 9.18 2.33
N ALA A 208 -23.82 7.95 2.23
CA ALA A 208 -23.40 6.84 3.08
C ALA A 208 -21.92 6.52 2.83
N SER A 209 -21.06 6.88 3.77
CA SER A 209 -19.66 6.45 3.80
C SER A 209 -19.61 4.92 3.95
N PRO A 210 -18.65 4.24 3.29
CA PRO A 210 -18.46 2.81 3.50
C PRO A 210 -18.22 2.54 4.99
N ALA A 211 -19.00 1.63 5.57
CA ALA A 211 -18.85 1.25 6.97
C ALA A 211 -17.49 0.58 7.17
N LEU A 212 -16.50 1.35 7.63
CA LEU A 212 -15.21 0.85 8.08
C LEU A 212 -15.42 0.10 9.40
N SER A 213 -15.37 -1.23 9.37
CA SER A 213 -15.38 -2.03 10.60
C SER A 213 -14.01 -1.93 11.28
N ILE A 214 -13.97 -1.25 12.42
CA ILE A 214 -12.75 -1.12 13.22
C ILE A 214 -12.53 -2.43 13.97
N ASP A 215 -11.43 -3.12 13.67
CA ASP A 215 -11.01 -4.34 14.37
C ASP A 215 -9.69 -4.07 15.09
N ASP A 216 -9.74 -4.11 16.43
CA ASP A 216 -8.62 -3.95 17.36
C ASP A 216 -8.36 -5.24 18.16
N SER A 217 -8.78 -6.39 17.62
CA SER A 217 -8.60 -7.68 18.29
C SER A 217 -7.15 -8.17 18.33
N SER A 218 -6.28 -7.64 17.46
CA SER A 218 -4.85 -7.95 17.40
C SER A 218 -4.08 -6.87 16.64
N ASP A 219 -2.77 -6.71 16.89
CA ASP A 219 -1.91 -5.79 16.14
C ASP A 219 -1.99 -6.00 14.62
N LYS A 220 -2.19 -7.25 14.18
CA LYS A 220 -2.35 -7.59 12.77
C LYS A 220 -3.70 -7.11 12.21
N ALA A 221 -4.77 -7.30 12.97
CA ALA A 221 -6.10 -6.81 12.59
C ALA A 221 -6.13 -5.28 12.59
N TRP A 222 -5.55 -4.65 13.61
CA TRP A 222 -5.41 -3.21 13.71
C TRP A 222 -4.60 -2.63 12.54
N ARG A 223 -3.44 -3.21 12.23
CA ARG A 223 -2.65 -2.84 11.05
C ARG A 223 -3.49 -2.96 9.76
N GLN A 224 -4.26 -4.02 9.60
CA GLN A 224 -5.10 -4.20 8.41
C GLN A 224 -6.23 -3.15 8.34
N THR A 225 -6.82 -2.79 9.48
CA THR A 225 -7.81 -1.70 9.59
C THR A 225 -7.20 -0.37 9.17
N LEU A 226 -6.02 -0.03 9.68
CA LEU A 226 -5.29 1.20 9.32
C LEU A 226 -4.95 1.24 7.82
N LEU A 227 -4.50 0.13 7.24
CA LEU A 227 -4.20 0.05 5.81
C LEU A 227 -5.46 0.22 4.96
N LYS A 228 -6.59 -0.42 5.33
CA LYS A 228 -7.87 -0.24 4.63
C LYS A 228 -8.36 1.21 4.70
N MET A 229 -8.23 1.86 5.85
CA MET A 229 -8.59 3.26 6.02
C MET A 229 -7.68 4.17 5.17
N ALA A 230 -6.37 3.90 5.15
CA ALA A 230 -5.43 4.60 4.30
C ALA A 230 -5.75 4.43 2.81
N ASP A 231 -6.10 3.22 2.38
CA ASP A 231 -6.51 2.94 0.99
C ASP A 231 -7.74 3.76 0.60
N LEU A 232 -8.79 3.78 1.43
CA LEU A 232 -9.98 4.59 1.17
C LEU A 232 -9.68 6.10 1.15
N LEU A 233 -8.80 6.58 2.03
CA LEU A 233 -8.40 7.99 2.05
C LEU A 233 -7.64 8.36 0.78
N CYS A 234 -6.68 7.54 0.35
CA CYS A 234 -5.93 7.76 -0.88
C CYS A 234 -6.79 7.64 -2.14
N GLU A 235 -7.80 6.76 -2.16
CA GLU A 235 -8.69 6.59 -3.31
C GLU A 235 -9.70 7.73 -3.44
N ASN A 236 -10.26 8.20 -2.32
CA ASN A 236 -11.27 9.26 -2.33
C ASN A 236 -10.65 10.67 -2.36
N HIS A 237 -9.48 10.85 -1.75
CA HIS A 237 -8.81 12.15 -1.57
C HIS A 237 -7.29 12.04 -1.79
N PRO A 238 -6.83 11.75 -3.01
CA PRO A 238 -5.39 11.61 -3.33
C PRO A 238 -4.57 12.90 -3.08
N GLU A 239 -5.22 14.06 -3.05
CA GLU A 239 -4.61 15.37 -2.76
C GLU A 239 -4.25 15.57 -1.28
N LEU A 240 -4.88 14.81 -0.38
CA LEU A 240 -4.65 14.91 1.06
C LEU A 240 -3.52 13.96 1.50
N ASP A 241 -2.62 14.48 2.34
CA ASP A 241 -1.46 13.73 2.81
C ASP A 241 -1.80 12.68 3.89
N ILE A 242 -2.93 12.85 4.59
CA ILE A 242 -3.32 12.01 5.73
C ILE A 242 -3.39 10.51 5.40
N GLY A 243 -3.87 10.13 4.22
CA GLY A 243 -3.93 8.73 3.81
C GLY A 243 -2.55 8.10 3.70
N PHE A 244 -1.59 8.84 3.13
CA PHE A 244 -0.21 8.38 2.98
C PHE A 244 0.51 8.31 4.33
N ARG A 245 0.29 9.29 5.22
CA ARG A 245 0.83 9.28 6.58
C ARG A 245 0.30 8.10 7.39
N LEU A 246 -1.01 7.84 7.31
CA LEU A 246 -1.64 6.70 7.97
C LEU A 246 -1.08 5.37 7.49
N ARG A 247 -0.83 5.23 6.18
CA ARG A 247 -0.18 4.04 5.62
C ARG A 247 1.23 3.84 6.19
N ARG A 248 2.06 4.89 6.27
CA ARG A 248 3.42 4.80 6.85
C ARG A 248 3.37 4.43 8.32
N HIS A 249 2.45 5.02 9.08
CA HIS A 249 2.19 4.62 10.47
C HIS A 249 1.84 3.13 10.56
N ALA A 250 0.89 2.64 9.76
CA ALA A 250 0.52 1.23 9.74
C ALA A 250 1.70 0.31 9.41
N ILE A 251 2.60 0.73 8.53
CA ILE A 251 3.78 -0.04 8.11
C ILE A 251 4.85 -0.08 9.21
N TRP A 252 5.17 1.06 9.83
CA TRP A 252 6.35 1.21 10.68
C TRP A 252 6.09 1.27 12.19
N HIS A 253 4.85 1.46 12.65
CA HIS A 253 4.54 1.59 14.08
C HIS A 253 4.98 0.36 14.88
N THR A 254 4.78 -0.84 14.33
CA THR A 254 5.18 -2.10 14.97
C THR A 254 6.69 -2.37 14.92
N LEU A 255 7.46 -1.61 14.12
CA LEU A 255 8.90 -1.78 13.97
C LEU A 255 9.62 -0.92 15.01
N THR A 256 9.82 -1.46 16.21
CA THR A 256 10.46 -0.74 17.33
C THR A 256 11.95 -0.98 17.44
N VAL A 257 12.48 -2.02 16.80
CA VAL A 257 13.90 -2.40 16.83
C VAL A 257 14.40 -2.62 15.41
N ALA A 258 15.64 -2.19 15.13
CA ALA A 258 16.27 -2.43 13.85
C ALA A 258 16.51 -3.94 13.61
N PRO A 259 16.47 -4.43 12.36
CA PRO A 259 16.78 -5.82 12.04
C PRO A 259 18.18 -6.21 12.53
N VAL A 260 18.33 -7.44 13.00
CA VAL A 260 19.63 -7.97 13.41
C VAL A 260 20.54 -8.04 12.18
N ALA A 261 21.69 -7.38 12.30
CA ALA A 261 22.71 -7.34 11.25
C ALA A 261 23.93 -8.20 11.61
N GLN A 262 24.59 -8.71 10.58
CA GLN A 262 25.90 -9.35 10.69
C GLN A 262 27.00 -8.30 10.92
N SER A 263 28.23 -8.74 11.19
CA SER A 263 29.38 -7.85 11.45
C SER A 263 29.71 -6.88 10.31
N ASP A 264 29.23 -7.17 9.09
CA ASP A 264 29.39 -6.35 7.89
C ASP A 264 28.18 -5.45 7.59
N GLY A 265 27.21 -5.36 8.50
CA GLY A 265 26.00 -4.53 8.36
C GLY A 265 24.87 -5.14 7.55
N LYS A 266 25.02 -6.38 7.07
CA LYS A 266 23.98 -7.08 6.29
C LYS A 266 22.91 -7.70 7.17
N THR A 267 21.67 -7.58 6.72
CA THR A 267 20.49 -8.17 7.34
C THR A 267 20.04 -9.42 6.56
N PRO A 268 19.32 -10.36 7.19
CA PRO A 268 18.76 -11.54 6.50
C PRO A 268 17.52 -11.20 5.65
N LEU A 269 17.36 -9.94 5.26
CA LEU A 269 16.21 -9.45 4.51
C LEU A 269 16.56 -9.36 3.02
N ALA A 270 15.68 -9.86 2.18
CA ALA A 270 15.81 -9.76 0.72
C ALA A 270 15.45 -8.35 0.25
N ALA A 271 16.24 -7.80 -0.67
CA ALA A 271 15.90 -6.58 -1.38
C ALA A 271 14.74 -6.83 -2.36
N VAL A 272 14.04 -5.77 -2.72
CA VAL A 272 13.12 -5.78 -3.87
C VAL A 272 13.94 -6.00 -5.14
N SER A 273 13.41 -6.76 -6.12
CA SER A 273 14.19 -7.10 -7.31
C SER A 273 14.58 -5.85 -8.10
N ALA A 274 15.83 -5.79 -8.56
CA ALA A 274 16.34 -4.68 -9.37
C ALA A 274 15.50 -4.45 -10.64
N ASP A 275 15.01 -5.52 -11.27
CA ASP A 275 14.14 -5.43 -12.45
C ASP A 275 12.82 -4.70 -12.15
N MET A 276 12.22 -4.94 -10.97
CA MET A 276 10.99 -4.27 -10.55
C MET A 276 11.27 -2.78 -10.26
N VAL A 277 12.38 -2.47 -9.61
CA VAL A 277 12.77 -1.08 -9.32
C VAL A 277 13.02 -0.31 -10.62
N ALA A 278 13.74 -0.92 -11.58
CA ALA A 278 14.00 -0.33 -12.89
C ALA A 278 12.71 -0.12 -13.70
N ASP A 279 11.77 -1.07 -13.65
CA ASP A 279 10.45 -0.93 -14.30
C ASP A 279 9.65 0.25 -13.72
N TYR A 280 9.64 0.41 -12.39
CA TYR A 280 9.00 1.57 -11.76
C TYR A 280 9.67 2.88 -12.16
N GLN A 281 11.00 2.96 -12.08
CA GLN A 281 11.77 4.15 -12.46
C GLN A 281 11.53 4.55 -13.91
N GLY A 282 11.50 3.59 -14.83
CA GLY A 282 11.23 3.83 -16.26
C GLY A 282 9.83 4.40 -16.53
N LYS A 283 8.85 4.12 -15.65
CA LYS A 283 7.46 4.57 -15.80
C LYS A 283 7.18 5.92 -15.12
N ILE A 284 8.07 6.45 -14.28
CA ILE A 284 7.86 7.74 -13.56
C ILE A 284 7.58 8.90 -14.52
N ALA A 285 8.21 8.91 -15.71
CA ALA A 285 8.01 9.97 -16.70
C ALA A 285 6.55 10.07 -17.16
N ASN A 286 5.83 8.95 -17.21
CA ASN A 286 4.42 8.85 -17.59
C ASN A 286 3.58 8.35 -16.39
N ALA A 287 3.87 8.88 -15.20
CA ALA A 287 3.22 8.42 -13.98
C ALA A 287 1.70 8.59 -14.04
N ASP A 288 0.98 7.53 -13.64
CA ASP A 288 -0.46 7.52 -13.48
C ASP A 288 -0.84 7.06 -12.05
N PRO A 289 -2.09 7.27 -11.62
CA PRO A 289 -2.55 6.83 -10.30
C PRO A 289 -2.46 5.30 -10.10
N VAL A 290 -2.48 4.52 -11.19
CA VAL A 290 -2.41 3.05 -11.14
C VAL A 290 -1.00 2.60 -10.76
N LEU A 291 0.03 3.15 -11.41
CA LEU A 291 1.44 2.96 -11.06
C LEU A 291 1.69 3.37 -9.61
N TRP A 292 1.15 4.52 -9.20
CA TRP A 292 1.33 4.98 -7.82
C TRP A 292 0.78 3.97 -6.81
N LYS A 293 -0.43 3.45 -7.05
CA LYS A 293 -1.04 2.40 -6.22
C LYS A 293 -0.21 1.12 -6.19
N GLN A 294 0.38 0.71 -7.31
CA GLN A 294 1.27 -0.46 -7.36
C GLN A 294 2.54 -0.27 -6.52
N VAL A 295 3.18 0.90 -6.63
CA VAL A 295 4.37 1.23 -5.81
C VAL A 295 4.00 1.21 -4.32
N GLU A 296 2.89 1.82 -3.93
CA GLU A 296 2.40 1.85 -2.54
C GLU A 296 2.06 0.45 -1.98
N GLN A 297 1.56 -0.45 -2.83
CA GLN A 297 1.35 -1.86 -2.46
C GLN A 297 2.68 -2.58 -2.21
N SER A 298 3.66 -2.39 -3.08
CA SER A 298 5.01 -2.96 -2.91
C SER A 298 5.69 -2.44 -1.63
N LEU A 299 5.53 -1.15 -1.31
CA LEU A 299 5.99 -0.55 -0.05
C LEU A 299 5.37 -1.18 1.20
N THR A 300 4.09 -1.58 1.11
CA THR A 300 3.39 -2.24 2.23
C THR A 300 3.97 -3.64 2.52
N LEU A 301 4.47 -4.32 1.47
CA LEU A 301 5.09 -5.65 1.56
C LEU A 301 6.58 -5.59 1.91
N ALA A 302 7.27 -4.48 1.59
CA ALA A 302 8.69 -4.28 1.83
C ALA A 302 8.96 -3.05 2.72
N PRO A 303 8.81 -3.15 4.07
CA PRO A 303 8.87 -2.01 4.98
C PRO A 303 10.20 -1.24 5.00
N TYR A 304 11.30 -1.91 4.65
CA TYR A 304 12.66 -1.35 4.64
C TYR A 304 13.13 -0.87 3.26
N TRP A 305 12.27 -0.95 2.24
CA TRP A 305 12.57 -0.42 0.91
C TRP A 305 12.34 1.10 0.87
N PHE A 306 13.34 1.87 1.32
CA PHE A 306 13.23 3.32 1.42
C PHE A 306 13.29 4.02 0.06
N GLU A 307 14.02 3.46 -0.91
CA GLU A 307 14.04 3.98 -2.28
C GLU A 307 12.64 4.00 -2.91
N GLY A 308 11.79 3.02 -2.61
CA GLY A 308 10.38 3.02 -3.06
C GLY A 308 9.58 4.22 -2.55
N HIS A 309 9.94 4.78 -1.38
CA HIS A 309 9.30 5.98 -0.85
C HIS A 309 9.71 7.22 -1.63
N VAL A 310 10.97 7.27 -2.09
CA VAL A 310 11.46 8.32 -2.99
C VAL A 310 10.75 8.23 -4.33
N ILE A 311 10.59 7.03 -4.89
CA ILE A 311 9.83 6.79 -6.13
C ILE A 311 8.37 7.23 -5.97
N SER A 312 7.71 6.86 -4.87
CA SER A 312 6.35 7.30 -4.56
C SER A 312 6.24 8.83 -4.47
N ALA A 313 7.19 9.50 -3.82
CA ALA A 313 7.22 10.96 -3.74
C ALA A 313 7.49 11.63 -5.11
N GLN A 314 8.34 11.03 -5.94
CA GLN A 314 8.57 11.52 -7.32
C GLN A 314 7.30 11.39 -8.17
N ILE A 315 6.55 10.27 -8.04
CA ILE A 315 5.25 10.10 -8.69
C ILE A 315 4.25 11.14 -8.19
N ALA A 316 4.18 11.39 -6.89
CA ALA A 316 3.30 12.40 -6.29
C ALA A 316 3.58 13.81 -6.85
N THR A 317 4.86 14.21 -6.91
CA THR A 317 5.29 15.48 -7.52
C THR A 317 4.92 15.54 -9.02
N ARG A 318 5.08 14.45 -9.77
CA ARG A 318 4.67 14.39 -11.19
C ARG A 318 3.17 14.55 -11.39
N LEU A 319 2.36 14.04 -10.47
CA LEU A 319 0.91 14.18 -10.46
C LEU A 319 0.43 15.54 -9.89
N GLY A 320 1.34 16.37 -9.37
CA GLY A 320 1.04 17.70 -8.81
C GLY A 320 0.67 17.71 -7.33
N TYR A 321 0.92 16.63 -6.58
CA TYR A 321 0.60 16.49 -5.16
C TYR A 321 1.79 16.79 -4.25
N GLU A 322 2.28 18.04 -4.26
CA GLU A 322 3.49 18.44 -3.52
C GLU A 322 3.37 18.30 -1.99
N ASN A 323 2.17 18.50 -1.45
CA ASN A 323 1.91 18.29 -0.02
C ASN A 323 2.15 16.82 0.38
N VAL A 324 1.73 15.89 -0.48
CA VAL A 324 1.94 14.46 -0.28
C VAL A 324 3.43 14.11 -0.40
N THR A 325 4.14 14.70 -1.37
CA THR A 325 5.60 14.56 -1.50
C THR A 325 6.32 14.96 -0.21
N CYS A 326 5.98 16.13 0.35
CA CYS A 326 6.54 16.60 1.61
C CYS A 326 6.20 15.64 2.76
N ALA A 327 4.95 15.22 2.86
CA ALA A 327 4.52 14.30 3.90
C ALA A 327 5.25 12.95 3.87
N ILE A 328 5.39 12.32 2.70
CA ILE A 328 6.10 11.05 2.55
C ILE A 328 7.56 11.19 3.03
N ARG A 329 8.19 12.31 2.69
CA ARG A 329 9.56 12.62 3.10
C ARG A 329 9.67 12.82 4.62
N ASP A 330 8.74 13.57 5.20
CA ASP A 330 8.72 13.86 6.65
C ASP A 330 8.52 12.57 7.46
N GLU A 331 7.59 11.70 7.04
CA GLU A 331 7.35 10.41 7.69
C GLU A 331 8.59 9.50 7.61
N LEU A 332 9.28 9.46 6.46
CA LEU A 332 10.52 8.69 6.32
C LEU A 332 11.63 9.25 7.21
N ASN A 333 11.79 10.58 7.27
CA ASN A 333 12.74 11.24 8.17
C ASN A 333 12.43 10.96 9.64
N ALA A 334 11.15 11.01 10.05
CA ALA A 334 10.72 10.68 11.39
C ALA A 334 11.05 9.22 11.75
N PHE A 335 10.82 8.29 10.82
CA PHE A 335 11.15 6.88 11.01
C PHE A 335 12.66 6.64 11.15
N LEU A 336 13.47 7.26 10.29
CA LEU A 336 14.93 7.15 10.35
C LEU A 336 15.55 7.87 11.54
N THR A 337 14.88 8.89 12.09
CA THR A 337 15.30 9.56 13.34
C THR A 337 14.99 8.68 14.55
N ARG A 338 13.85 7.99 14.52
CA ARG A 338 13.47 7.02 15.55
C ARG A 338 14.39 5.79 15.58
N LEU A 339 14.83 5.32 14.41
CA LEU A 339 15.73 4.17 14.26
C LEU A 339 16.95 4.53 13.40
N PRO A 340 17.95 5.25 13.95
CA PRO A 340 19.08 5.77 13.17
C PRO A 340 19.98 4.67 12.58
N ALA A 341 20.01 3.49 13.21
CA ALA A 341 20.77 2.34 12.72
C ALA A 341 20.35 1.93 11.30
N LEU A 342 19.10 2.17 10.89
CA LEU A 342 18.59 1.80 9.56
C LEU A 342 19.31 2.53 8.41
N LYS A 343 19.96 3.67 8.69
CA LYS A 343 20.71 4.45 7.69
C LYS A 343 21.94 3.72 7.15
N THR A 344 22.48 2.75 7.90
CA THR A 344 23.74 2.06 7.57
C THR A 344 23.56 0.57 7.25
N LEU A 345 22.33 0.04 7.32
CA LEU A 345 22.06 -1.37 7.09
C LEU A 345 21.97 -1.72 5.60
N LEU A 346 22.28 -2.99 5.31
CA LEU A 346 22.28 -3.56 3.97
C LEU A 346 21.32 -4.77 3.91
N PHE A 347 20.75 -5.03 2.73
CA PHE A 347 20.05 -6.27 2.40
C PHE A 347 21.04 -7.43 2.17
N THR A 348 20.52 -8.65 1.98
CA THR A 348 21.33 -9.86 1.74
C THR A 348 22.24 -9.77 0.51
N ASP A 349 21.81 -9.04 -0.52
CA ASP A 349 22.52 -8.79 -1.78
C ASP A 349 23.51 -7.62 -1.70
N LYS A 350 23.70 -7.03 -0.51
CA LYS A 350 24.50 -5.83 -0.22
C LYS A 350 23.90 -4.51 -0.68
N THR A 351 22.67 -4.50 -1.20
CA THR A 351 21.97 -3.26 -1.53
C THR A 351 21.72 -2.47 -0.23
N PRO A 352 22.02 -1.17 -0.15
CA PRO A 352 21.78 -0.40 1.05
C PRO A 352 20.28 -0.16 1.26
N PHE A 353 19.83 -0.12 2.52
CA PHE A 353 18.45 0.25 2.83
C PHE A 353 18.17 1.69 2.37
N LEU A 354 19.13 2.58 2.60
CA LEU A 354 19.09 3.98 2.18
C LEU A 354 20.25 4.26 1.21
N SER A 355 19.94 4.47 -0.06
CA SER A 355 20.95 4.86 -1.06
C SER A 355 21.45 6.30 -0.79
N PRO A 356 22.68 6.66 -1.22
CA PRO A 356 23.21 8.01 -1.04
C PRO A 356 22.34 9.07 -1.71
N GLU A 357 21.76 8.76 -2.87
CA GLU A 357 20.82 9.64 -3.58
C GLU A 357 19.53 9.87 -2.77
N SER A 358 18.96 8.80 -2.18
CA SER A 358 17.79 8.89 -1.31
C SER A 358 18.10 9.68 -0.03
N ALA A 359 19.31 9.53 0.52
CA ALA A 359 19.77 10.31 1.67
C ALA A 359 19.88 11.79 1.32
N GLN A 360 20.41 12.14 0.14
CA GLN A 360 20.47 13.52 -0.32
C GLN A 360 19.07 14.13 -0.49
N TRP A 361 18.13 13.38 -1.07
CA TRP A 361 16.73 13.81 -1.20
C TRP A 361 16.07 14.09 0.15
N LEU A 362 16.35 13.29 1.17
CA LEU A 362 15.84 13.51 2.54
C LEU A 362 16.38 14.78 3.19
N LEU A 363 17.63 15.17 2.88
CA LEU A 363 18.27 16.37 3.42
C LEU A 363 17.70 17.67 2.84
N GLN A 364 17.10 17.62 1.64
CA GLN A 364 16.48 18.79 0.98
C GLN A 364 15.28 19.39 1.73
N ALA A 365 14.87 18.83 2.88
CA ALA A 365 13.63 19.16 3.58
C ALA A 365 13.78 20.03 4.84
N SER A 366 14.96 20.15 5.44
CA SER A 366 15.04 20.57 6.84
C SER A 366 14.96 22.09 7.07
N GLY A 367 14.85 22.91 6.01
CA GLY A 367 14.59 24.34 6.11
C GLY A 367 13.16 24.69 5.71
N SER A 368 12.57 25.70 6.34
CA SER A 368 11.39 26.40 5.83
C SER A 368 11.58 26.79 4.34
N GLN A 369 10.51 26.94 3.56
CA GLN A 369 10.60 27.24 2.11
C GLN A 369 11.54 28.43 1.83
N GLN A 370 11.53 29.46 2.70
CA GLN A 370 12.46 30.60 2.65
C GLN A 370 13.91 30.25 2.99
N GLU A 371 14.17 29.32 3.91
CA GLU A 371 15.53 28.84 4.20
C GLU A 371 16.07 27.93 3.09
N ARG A 372 15.20 27.20 2.38
CA ARG A 372 15.58 26.40 1.21
C ARG A 372 15.88 27.28 0.00
N ASP A 373 15.05 28.28 -0.27
CA ASP A 373 15.33 29.25 -1.33
C ASP A 373 16.63 30.00 -1.03
N ALA A 374 16.85 30.44 0.21
CA ALA A 374 18.11 31.06 0.62
C ALA A 374 19.32 30.10 0.53
N ALA A 375 19.16 28.81 0.86
CA ALA A 375 20.24 27.82 0.75
C ALA A 375 20.57 27.45 -0.71
N LEU A 376 19.55 27.32 -1.56
CA LEU A 376 19.72 27.09 -3.01
C LEU A 376 20.32 28.31 -3.70
N GLU A 377 19.94 29.52 -3.29
CA GLU A 377 20.55 30.78 -3.73
C GLU A 377 22.03 30.84 -3.32
N GLN A 378 22.35 30.53 -2.06
CA GLN A 378 23.74 30.48 -1.57
C GLN A 378 24.58 29.45 -2.35
N GLU A 379 24.05 28.24 -2.57
CA GLU A 379 24.73 27.19 -3.33
C GLU A 379 24.94 27.60 -4.79
N GLY A 380 23.95 28.23 -5.42
CA GLY A 380 24.07 28.78 -6.78
C GLY A 380 25.16 29.85 -6.91
N ILE A 381 25.30 30.72 -5.90
CA ILE A 381 26.35 31.73 -5.86
C ILE A 381 27.74 31.08 -5.65
N TRP A 382 27.85 30.05 -4.79
CA TRP A 382 29.10 29.30 -4.61
C TRP A 382 29.51 28.54 -5.86
N GLN A 383 28.56 27.96 -6.60
CA GLN A 383 28.82 27.32 -7.88
C GLN A 383 29.25 28.33 -8.94
N CYS A 384 28.62 29.51 -8.99
CA CYS A 384 29.04 30.60 -9.85
C CYS A 384 30.49 31.02 -9.55
N TYR A 385 30.86 31.13 -8.26
CA TYR A 385 32.22 31.41 -7.85
C TYR A 385 33.22 30.35 -8.34
N GLN A 386 32.89 29.07 -8.20
CA GLN A 386 33.76 27.96 -8.63
C GLN A 386 33.93 27.89 -10.15
N GLN A 387 32.88 28.23 -10.93
CA GLN A 387 32.88 28.10 -12.38
C GLN A 387 33.35 29.36 -13.12
N GLN A 388 33.00 30.54 -12.61
CA GLN A 388 33.13 31.83 -13.31
C GLN A 388 33.96 32.87 -12.54
N GLY A 389 34.37 32.55 -11.30
CA GLY A 389 35.22 33.40 -10.47
C GLY A 389 34.47 34.42 -9.61
N LEU A 390 35.23 35.19 -8.82
CA LEU A 390 34.71 36.12 -7.80
C LEU A 390 33.81 37.21 -8.38
N GLU A 391 34.20 37.81 -9.51
CA GLU A 391 33.49 38.94 -10.10
C GLU A 391 32.07 38.55 -10.55
N ALA A 392 31.93 37.39 -11.20
CA ALA A 392 30.65 36.87 -11.63
C ALA A 392 29.71 36.55 -10.45
N ALA A 393 30.25 35.96 -9.38
CA ALA A 393 29.50 35.66 -8.16
C ALA A 393 29.00 36.92 -7.45
N LEU A 394 29.83 37.96 -7.36
CA LEU A 394 29.44 39.25 -6.75
C LEU A 394 28.37 39.98 -7.58
N LEU A 395 28.46 39.94 -8.92
CA LEU A 395 27.45 40.53 -9.81
C LEU A 395 26.10 39.81 -9.73
N MET A 396 26.11 38.48 -9.60
CA MET A 396 24.91 37.68 -9.39
C MET A 396 24.24 38.04 -8.05
N MET A 397 25.04 38.19 -7.00
CA MET A 397 24.57 38.53 -5.66
C MET A 397 24.03 39.96 -5.57
N ASP A 398 24.65 40.94 -6.24
CA ASP A 398 24.18 42.34 -6.26
C ASP A 398 22.76 42.45 -6.86
N LYS A 399 22.52 41.77 -7.99
CA LYS A 399 21.20 41.70 -8.63
C LYS A 399 20.13 41.12 -7.71
N GLN A 400 20.46 40.10 -6.91
CA GLN A 400 19.53 39.45 -5.99
C GLN A 400 19.30 40.26 -4.71
N SER A 401 20.33 40.97 -4.22
CA SER A 401 20.26 41.76 -2.97
C SER A 401 19.27 42.93 -3.02
N GLN A 402 19.00 43.47 -4.21
CA GLN A 402 18.09 44.60 -4.39
C GLN A 402 16.63 44.24 -4.07
N GLN A 403 16.24 42.98 -4.27
CA GLN A 403 14.88 42.48 -4.05
C GLN A 403 14.71 41.81 -2.68
N ALA A 404 15.79 41.60 -1.94
CA ALA A 404 15.77 40.90 -0.67
C ALA A 404 15.22 41.78 0.49
N GLU A 405 14.51 41.13 1.40
CA GLU A 405 14.10 41.70 2.70
C GLU A 405 15.32 42.04 3.57
N PRO A 406 15.18 42.89 4.61
CA PRO A 406 16.30 43.30 5.47
C PRO A 406 17.12 42.15 6.04
N ARG A 407 16.46 41.05 6.47
CA ARG A 407 17.13 39.83 6.94
C ARG A 407 17.90 39.13 5.81
N GLY A 408 17.30 38.99 4.63
CA GLY A 408 17.96 38.44 3.45
C GLY A 408 19.19 39.25 3.04
N ARG A 409 19.11 40.58 3.04
CA ARG A 409 20.26 41.46 2.77
C ARG A 409 21.42 41.23 3.75
N PHE A 410 21.13 41.00 5.03
CA PHE A 410 22.14 40.67 6.03
C PHE A 410 22.87 39.37 5.68
N TYR A 411 22.15 38.32 5.31
CA TYR A 411 22.75 37.05 4.88
C TYR A 411 23.54 37.16 3.57
N HIS A 412 23.09 37.98 2.61
CA HIS A 412 23.87 38.24 1.39
C HIS A 412 25.19 38.97 1.69
N GLN A 413 25.20 39.92 2.61
CA GLN A 413 26.42 40.58 3.05
C GLN A 413 27.38 39.60 3.77
N LEU A 414 26.83 38.70 4.59
CA LEU A 414 27.63 37.64 5.21
C LEU A 414 28.25 36.71 4.16
N LEU A 415 27.48 36.30 3.16
CA LEU A 415 27.96 35.48 2.05
C LEU A 415 29.06 36.20 1.25
N SER A 416 28.90 37.50 1.01
CA SER A 416 29.94 38.33 0.38
C SER A 416 31.26 38.27 1.14
N ALA A 417 31.22 38.44 2.46
CA ALA A 417 32.41 38.37 3.31
C ALA A 417 33.10 36.99 3.23
N GLN A 418 32.32 35.90 3.17
CA GLN A 418 32.83 34.54 3.01
C GLN A 418 33.46 34.31 1.63
N LEU A 419 32.88 34.83 0.55
CA LEU A 419 33.45 34.75 -0.80
C LEU A 419 34.77 35.51 -0.89
N LEU A 420 34.83 36.72 -0.31
CA LEU A 420 36.05 37.51 -0.23
C LEU A 420 37.16 36.79 0.55
N GLU A 421 36.81 36.16 1.67
CA GLU A 421 37.72 35.33 2.45
C GLU A 421 38.27 34.17 1.61
N LYS A 422 37.40 33.42 0.89
CA LYS A 422 37.83 32.31 0.03
C LYS A 422 38.63 32.73 -1.19
N ALA A 423 38.42 33.95 -1.69
CA ALA A 423 39.22 34.54 -2.76
C ALA A 423 40.56 35.11 -2.29
N GLY A 424 40.87 35.04 -0.98
CA GLY A 424 42.12 35.52 -0.41
C GLY A 424 42.14 37.02 -0.07
N LEU A 425 41.00 37.72 -0.20
CA LEU A 425 40.84 39.14 0.14
C LEU A 425 40.50 39.30 1.65
N THR A 426 41.37 38.78 2.50
CA THR A 426 41.15 38.62 3.95
C THR A 426 40.91 39.94 4.68
N ALA A 427 41.65 41.00 4.35
CA ALA A 427 41.46 42.32 4.96
C ALA A 427 40.07 42.91 4.68
N LEU A 428 39.55 42.72 3.46
CA LEU A 428 38.23 43.20 3.09
C LEU A 428 37.12 42.36 3.74
N ALA A 429 37.31 41.04 3.80
CA ALA A 429 36.41 40.14 4.51
C ALA A 429 36.33 40.48 6.01
N GLN A 430 37.46 40.75 6.67
CA GLN A 430 37.52 41.15 8.07
C GLN A 430 36.73 42.44 8.33
N GLN A 431 36.87 43.45 7.47
CA GLN A 431 36.11 44.69 7.59
C GLN A 431 34.59 44.44 7.45
N GLN A 432 34.18 43.57 6.52
CA GLN A 432 32.77 43.22 6.33
C GLN A 432 32.20 42.46 7.53
N TYR A 433 32.92 41.46 8.05
CA TYR A 433 32.53 40.76 9.29
C TYR A 433 32.43 41.73 10.47
N HIS A 434 33.27 42.77 10.52
CA HIS A 434 33.19 43.80 11.55
C HIS A 434 31.96 44.69 11.45
N SER A 435 31.64 45.14 10.24
CA SER A 435 30.40 45.88 9.98
C SER A 435 29.16 45.06 10.35
N LEU A 436 29.12 43.78 9.97
CA LEU A 436 28.02 42.87 10.26
C LEU A 436 27.85 42.61 11.75
N LEU A 437 28.95 42.44 12.50
CA LEU A 437 28.89 42.26 13.95
C LEU A 437 28.33 43.51 14.64
N GLN A 438 28.77 44.71 14.25
CA GLN A 438 28.23 45.96 14.80
C GLN A 438 26.73 46.12 14.49
N MET A 439 26.34 45.83 13.24
CA MET A 439 24.93 45.87 12.82
C MET A 439 24.07 44.86 13.59
N GLY A 440 24.57 43.63 13.80
CA GLY A 440 23.86 42.62 14.55
C GLY A 440 23.69 42.94 16.04
N LEU A 441 24.66 43.65 16.64
CA LEU A 441 24.52 44.19 17.99
C LEU A 441 23.45 45.29 18.06
N GLN A 442 23.37 46.18 17.07
CA GLN A 442 22.34 47.23 16.99
C GLN A 442 20.92 46.66 16.83
N LEU A 443 20.79 45.57 16.07
CA LEU A 443 19.52 44.89 15.82
C LEU A 443 19.12 43.89 16.92
N GLN A 444 19.89 43.79 18.01
CA GLN A 444 19.67 42.85 19.11
C GLN A 444 19.57 41.38 18.67
N LEU A 445 20.26 40.99 17.59
CA LEU A 445 20.26 39.62 17.06
C LEU A 445 20.73 38.57 18.08
N ARG A 446 21.41 38.99 19.15
CA ARG A 446 21.81 38.10 20.25
C ARG A 446 20.62 37.49 21.00
N GLU A 447 19.47 38.15 21.01
CA GLU A 447 18.27 37.69 21.73
C GLU A 447 17.40 36.76 20.87
N TRP A 448 17.51 36.83 19.54
CA TRP A 448 16.65 36.12 18.59
C TRP A 448 17.39 35.12 17.68
N GLU A 449 18.67 35.35 17.37
CA GLU A 449 19.52 34.46 16.56
C GLU A 449 20.97 34.40 17.12
N PRO A 450 21.18 33.84 18.32
CA PRO A 450 22.49 33.87 18.99
C PRO A 450 23.60 33.17 18.20
N ALA A 451 23.27 32.10 17.48
CA ALA A 451 24.24 31.33 16.68
C ALA A 451 24.92 32.17 15.58
N LEU A 452 24.19 33.11 14.97
CA LEU A 452 24.72 34.01 13.94
C LEU A 452 25.75 34.99 14.54
N MET A 453 25.45 35.49 15.74
CA MET A 453 26.36 36.38 16.48
C MET A 453 27.62 35.66 16.96
N ASP A 454 27.47 34.41 17.40
CA ASP A 454 28.61 33.57 17.79
C ASP A 454 29.54 33.33 16.60
N LEU A 455 29.00 33.00 15.42
CA LEU A 455 29.76 32.83 14.18
C LEU A 455 30.52 34.10 13.78
N LEU A 456 29.86 35.27 13.80
CA LEU A 456 30.51 36.54 13.50
C LEU A 456 31.64 36.87 14.50
N SER A 457 31.44 36.56 15.77
CA SER A 457 32.46 36.76 16.82
C SER A 457 33.66 35.83 16.66
N GLU A 458 33.43 34.60 16.20
CA GLU A 458 34.48 33.62 15.92
C GLU A 458 35.29 34.04 14.70
N LYS A 459 34.61 34.46 13.63
CA LYS A 459 35.27 35.00 12.43
C LYS A 459 36.15 36.19 12.75
N GLN A 460 35.71 37.13 13.60
CA GLN A 460 36.58 38.21 14.05
C GLN A 460 37.81 37.73 14.83
N ARG A 461 37.66 36.74 15.71
CA ARG A 461 38.79 36.18 16.45
C ARG A 461 39.81 35.51 15.53
N GLN A 462 39.35 34.83 14.48
CA GLN A 462 40.21 34.18 13.50
C GLN A 462 41.07 35.16 12.69
N PHE A 463 40.61 36.40 12.45
CA PHE A 463 41.39 37.43 11.75
C PHE A 463 42.26 38.30 12.68
N ASN A 464 42.01 38.26 13.99
CA ASN A 464 42.81 38.98 14.99
C ASN A 464 43.89 38.12 15.64
N SER A 465 43.91 36.82 15.36
CA SER A 465 44.94 35.84 15.77
C SER A 465 45.95 35.67 14.64
#